data_AF-A0A845EHI6-F1
#
_entry.id   AF-A0A845EHI6-F1
#
_cell.length_a   1.000
_cell.length_b   1.000
_cell.length_c   1.000
_cell.angle_alpha   90.00
_cell.angle_beta   90.00
_cell.angle_gamma   90.00
#
_symmetry.space_group_name_H-M   'P 1'
#
loop_
_entity.id
_entity.type
_entity.pdbx_description
1 polymer ?
#
loop_
_entity_poly.entity_id
_entity_poly.type
_entity_poly.pdbx_seq_one_letter_code
_entity_poly.pdbx_strand_id
1 'polypeptide(L)' 'MRKQKIDYVIRRHPEYKGKEITAKRELSFGIQLASRLLLDQLSYQFNKERLDKEINQAIDNDDRDEFERLSYHYQPFTWE' A
#
# COMPACT_ATOMS: atom_id res chain seq x y z
N MET A 1 1.12 57.25 -2.91
CA MET A 1 0.32 56.00 -2.90
C MET A 1 0.68 55.21 -1.65
N ARG A 2 -0.21 55.08 -0.66
CA ARG A 2 0.06 54.29 0.55
C ARG A 2 -0.03 52.80 0.18
N LYS A 3 1.08 52.07 0.32
CA LYS A 3 1.10 50.61 0.13
C LYS A 3 0.25 49.96 1.21
N GLN A 4 -0.79 49.25 0.80
CA GLN A 4 -1.62 48.45 1.70
C GLN A 4 -0.89 47.13 1.95
N LYS A 5 -0.48 46.89 3.19
CA LYS A 5 0.15 45.63 3.62
C LYS A 5 -0.94 44.74 4.19
N ILE A 6 -1.18 43.59 3.57
CA ILE A 6 -2.15 42.59 4.05
C ILE A 6 -1.34 41.56 4.82
N ASP A 7 -1.40 41.63 6.14
CA ASP A 7 -0.78 40.63 7.04
C ASP A 7 -1.83 39.56 7.38
N TYR A 8 -1.61 38.34 6.88
CA TYR A 8 -2.45 37.18 7.20
C TYR A 8 -2.02 36.59 8.53
N VAL A 9 -2.93 36.58 9.51
CA VAL A 9 -2.69 35.96 10.82
C VAL A 9 -3.49 34.68 10.90
N ILE A 10 -2.80 33.54 11.02
CA ILE A 10 -3.44 32.26 11.30
C ILE A 10 -3.96 32.30 12.74
N ARG A 11 -5.27 32.46 12.91
CA ARG A 11 -5.93 32.45 14.23
C ARG A 11 -6.52 31.07 14.49
N ARG A 12 -6.23 30.49 15.66
CA ARG A 12 -6.92 29.29 16.15
C ARG A 12 -8.38 29.61 16.43
N HIS A 13 -9.28 28.66 16.17
CA HIS A 13 -10.69 28.79 16.46
C HIS A 13 -10.90 29.06 17.98
N PRO A 14 -11.83 29.96 18.40
CA PRO A 14 -11.93 30.43 19.78
C PRO A 14 -12.09 29.33 20.84
N GLU A 15 -12.76 28.23 20.48
CA GLU A 15 -13.00 27.06 21.36
C GLU A 15 -11.73 26.27 21.71
N TYR A 16 -10.64 26.50 20.97
CA TYR A 16 -9.34 25.84 21.16
C TYR A 16 -8.29 26.78 21.77
N LYS A 17 -8.70 27.98 22.19
CA LYS A 17 -7.82 28.94 22.87
C LYS A 17 -7.44 28.40 24.26
N GLY A 18 -6.16 28.15 24.50
CA GLY A 18 -5.65 27.65 25.78
C GLY A 18 -5.76 26.14 26.01
N LYS A 19 -6.25 25.37 25.02
CA LYS A 19 -6.23 23.90 25.06
C LYS A 19 -4.97 23.37 24.40
N GLU A 20 -4.25 22.50 25.09
CA GLU A 20 -3.18 21.71 24.48
C GLU A 20 -3.84 20.69 23.54
N ILE A 21 -3.73 20.94 22.24
CA ILE A 21 -4.09 19.96 21.22
C ILE A 21 -2.97 18.92 21.24
N THR A 22 -3.15 17.86 22.03
CA THR A 22 -2.27 16.70 21.95
C THR A 22 -2.59 16.00 20.64
N ALA A 23 -1.69 16.11 19.66
CA ALA A 23 -1.82 15.36 18.43
C ALA A 23 -1.76 13.87 18.77
N LYS A 24 -2.92 13.21 18.79
CA LYS A 24 -2.97 11.75 18.92
C LYS A 24 -2.29 11.15 17.71
N ARG A 25 -1.12 10.55 17.94
CA ARG A 25 -0.31 9.87 16.92
C ARG A 25 -0.86 8.49 16.55
N GLU A 26 -1.95 8.08 17.22
CA GLU A 26 -2.56 6.77 17.06
C GLU A 26 -3.34 6.72 15.74
N LEU A 27 -2.75 6.04 14.77
CA LEU A 27 -3.46 5.62 13.57
C LEU A 27 -4.60 4.70 14.00
N SER A 28 -5.83 5.00 13.57
CA SER A 28 -6.99 4.15 13.90
C SER A 28 -6.71 2.69 13.56
N PHE A 29 -7.03 1.78 14.48
CA PHE A 29 -6.88 0.33 14.26
C PHE A 29 -7.55 -0.12 12.95
N GLY A 30 -8.71 0.47 12.61
CA GLY A 30 -9.40 0.17 11.36
C GLY A 30 -8.59 0.53 10.12
N ILE A 31 -7.87 1.65 10.16
CA ILE A 31 -6.98 2.07 9.06
C ILE A 31 -5.79 1.10 8.97
N GLN A 32 -5.20 0.74 10.10
CA GLN A 32 -4.10 -0.24 10.13
C GLN A 32 -4.52 -1.59 9.54
N LEU A 33 -5.68 -2.10 9.95
CA LEU A 33 -6.22 -3.37 9.46
C LEU A 33 -6.54 -3.31 7.97
N ALA A 34 -7.22 -2.26 7.53
CA ALA A 34 -7.56 -2.08 6.12
C ALA A 34 -6.31 -1.98 5.24
N SER A 35 -5.30 -1.22 5.66
CA SER A 35 -4.02 -1.13 4.96
C SER A 35 -3.31 -2.48 4.88
N ARG A 36 -3.34 -3.27 5.95
CA ARG A 36 -2.72 -4.61 5.96
C ARG A 36 -3.41 -5.56 4.99
N LEU A 37 -4.74 -5.66 5.05
CA LEU A 37 -5.50 -6.54 4.14
C LEU A 37 -5.33 -6.14 2.68
N LEU A 38 -5.30 -4.84 2.41
CA LEU A 38 -5.06 -4.31 1.06
C LEU A 38 -3.66 -4.69 0.56
N LEU A 39 -2.63 -4.52 1.39
CA LEU A 39 -1.26 -4.87 1.03
C LEU A 39 -1.08 -6.38 0.85
N ASP A 40 -1.71 -7.19 1.70
CA ASP A 40 -1.70 -8.65 1.58
C ASP A 40 -2.31 -9.07 0.24
N GLN A 41 -3.46 -8.51 -0.15
CA GLN A 41 -4.12 -8.81 -1.42
C GLN A 41 -3.28 -8.38 -2.64
N LEU A 42 -2.72 -7.17 -2.60
CA LEU A 42 -1.87 -6.69 -3.69
C LEU A 42 -0.61 -7.54 -3.85
N SER A 43 0.00 -7.93 -2.73
CA SER A 43 1.19 -8.77 -2.74
C SER A 43 0.89 -10.17 -3.27
N TYR A 44 -0.25 -10.75 -2.87
CA TYR A 44 -0.73 -12.03 -3.40
C TYR A 44 -0.90 -11.96 -4.93
N GLN A 45 -1.64 -10.96 -5.41
CA GLN A 45 -1.90 -10.81 -6.85
C GLN A 45 -0.61 -10.57 -7.65
N PHE A 46 0.27 -9.69 -7.16
CA PHE A 46 1.54 -9.41 -7.81
C PHE A 46 2.43 -10.66 -7.91
N ASN A 47 2.51 -11.46 -6.84
CA ASN A 47 3.31 -12.67 -6.84
C ASN A 47 2.75 -13.71 -7.81
N LYS A 48 1.42 -13.87 -7.85
CA LYS A 48 0.75 -14.76 -8.81
C LYS A 48 1.04 -14.36 -10.26
N GLU A 49 0.81 -13.08 -10.60
CA GLU A 49 1.06 -12.57 -11.95
C GLU A 49 2.54 -12.66 -12.35
N ARG A 50 3.46 -12.53 -11.39
CA ARG A 50 4.90 -12.69 -11.65
C ARG A 50 5.24 -14.15 -11.97
N LEU A 51 4.76 -15.10 -11.15
CA LEU A 51 4.97 -16.52 -11.39
C LEU A 51 4.35 -16.97 -12.71
N ASP A 52 3.14 -16.50 -13.05
CA ASP A 52 2.50 -16.79 -14.33
C ASP A 52 3.37 -16.31 -15.51
N LYS A 53 3.96 -15.12 -15.41
CA LYS A 53 4.87 -14.61 -16.45
C LYS A 53 6.15 -15.44 -16.57
N GLU A 54 6.75 -15.80 -15.45
CA GLU A 54 7.97 -16.61 -15.41
C GLU A 54 7.71 -18.02 -15.96
N ILE A 55 6.57 -18.64 -15.63
CA ILE A 55 6.14 -19.93 -16.16
C ILE A 55 5.94 -19.86 -17.68
N ASN A 56 5.24 -18.84 -18.17
CA ASN A 56 5.03 -18.68 -19.61
C ASN A 56 6.36 -18.48 -20.36
N GLN A 57 7.29 -17.72 -19.79
CA GLN A 57 8.64 -17.58 -20.36
C GLN A 57 9.43 -18.89 -20.36
N ALA A 58 9.32 -19.71 -19.31
CA ALA A 58 9.96 -21.02 -19.27
C ALA A 58 9.39 -21.96 -20.36
N ILE A 59 8.07 -21.90 -20.60
CA ILE A 59 7.41 -22.64 -21.69
C ILE A 59 7.93 -22.16 -23.06
N ASP A 60 8.01 -20.84 -23.28
CA ASP A 60 8.50 -20.27 -24.54
C ASP A 60 9.97 -20.66 -24.83
N ASN A 61 10.76 -20.86 -23.78
CA ASN A 61 12.17 -21.25 -23.86
C ASN A 61 12.40 -22.78 -23.88
N ASP A 62 11.34 -23.60 -23.82
CA ASP A 62 11.39 -25.07 -23.67
C ASP A 62 12.23 -25.53 -22.46
N ASP A 63 12.29 -24.71 -21.40
CA ASP A 63 13.04 -25.02 -20.17
C ASP A 63 12.14 -25.77 -19.17
N ARG A 64 12.26 -27.11 -19.20
CA ARG A 64 11.45 -28.00 -18.36
C ARG A 64 11.82 -27.95 -16.88
N ASP A 65 13.09 -27.76 -16.57
CA ASP A 65 13.56 -27.76 -15.17
C ASP A 65 13.06 -26.51 -14.45
N GLU A 66 13.12 -25.36 -15.14
CA GLU A 66 12.61 -24.10 -14.60
C GLU A 66 11.07 -24.10 -14.51
N PHE A 67 10.38 -24.69 -15.50
CA PHE A 67 8.94 -24.87 -15.45
C PHE A 67 8.49 -25.72 -14.24
N GLU A 68 9.15 -26.84 -13.96
CA GLU A 68 8.81 -27.73 -12.83
C GLU A 68 9.03 -27.03 -11.49
N ARG A 69 10.14 -26.29 -11.36
CA ARG A 69 10.46 -25.49 -10.17
C ARG A 69 9.41 -24.40 -9.91
N LEU A 70 9.05 -23.63 -10.94
CA LEU A 70 8.07 -22.56 -10.83
C LEU A 70 6.66 -23.11 -10.58
N SER A 71 6.32 -24.26 -11.17
CA SER A 71 5.04 -24.95 -10.95
C SER A 71 4.85 -25.35 -9.48
N TYR A 72 5.90 -25.81 -8.80
CA TYR A 72 5.83 -26.10 -7.36
C TYR A 72 5.52 -24.84 -6.54
N HIS A 73 6.14 -23.71 -6.88
CA HIS A 73 5.88 -22.43 -6.24
C HIS A 73 4.49 -21.85 -6.55
N TYR A 74 3.87 -22.26 -7.65
CA TYR A 74 2.53 -21.85 -8.05
C TYR A 74 1.41 -22.64 -7.34
N GLN A 75 1.69 -23.86 -6.84
CA GLN A 75 0.69 -24.71 -6.18
C GLN A 75 -0.14 -24.02 -5.07
N PRO A 76 0.41 -23.17 -4.19
CA PRO A 76 -0.37 -22.50 -3.16
C PRO A 76 -1.45 -21.55 -3.73
N PHE A 77 -1.31 -21.10 -4.98
CA PHE A 77 -2.27 -20.21 -5.65
C PHE A 77 -3.43 -20.97 -6.32
N THR A 78 -3.45 -22.32 -6.29
CA THR A 78 -4.49 -23.14 -6.92
C THR A 78 -5.54 -23.68 -5.93
N TRP A 79 -5.44 -23.35 -4.64
CA TRP A 79 -6.34 -23.83 -3.58
C TRP A 79 -7.55 -22.90 -3.34
N GLU A 80 -7.81 -21.96 -4.24
CA GLU A 80 -9.05 -21.18 -4.32
C GLU A 80 -10.12 -21.90 -5.14
#